data_AF-A0A6I3TD62-F1
#
_entry.id   AF-A0A6I3TD62-F1
#
_cell.length_a   1.000
_cell.length_b   1.000
_cell.length_c   1.000
_cell.angle_alpha   90.00
_cell.angle_beta   90.00
_cell.angle_gamma   90.00
#
_symmetry.space_group_name_H-M   'P 1'
#
loop_
_entity.id
_entity.type
_entity.pdbx_description
1 polymer ?
#
loop_
_entity_poly.entity_id
_entity_poly.type
_entity_poly.pdbx_seq_one_letter_code
_entity_poly.pdbx_strand_id
1 'polypeptide(L)'
;MDNKKLKVKDLVSIGVFGVIYFAFMFGVGMMGLIPILFLIYPTVLAIVAGTVVMLFMAKVQKPWALFIFGMISPLVMFAAGHTYIVVVLSLIVMIIAELIRKIGNYNSFKYNMLSYAIFSTWICSSLMQMLLAKEKYMEWSLMTMGKDYVDVLEKLITYPHMALVALGAFLGGILGAYIGKALLKKHFSNGLYCVGYFTPCLILWCYLN
;
A
#
# COMPACT_ATOMS: atom_id res chain seq x y z
N MET A 1 -26.92 -14.57 9.74
CA MET A 1 -26.33 -13.82 8.61
C MET A 1 -25.16 -12.98 9.13
N ASP A 2 -24.12 -13.61 9.69
CA ASP A 2 -23.17 -12.94 10.61
C ASP A 2 -21.70 -13.03 10.18
N ASN A 3 -21.46 -13.22 8.88
CA ASN A 3 -20.11 -13.47 8.37
C ASN A 3 -19.44 -12.22 7.77
N LYS A 4 -19.95 -11.01 7.99
CA LYS A 4 -19.38 -9.76 7.43
C LYS A 4 -18.70 -8.85 8.46
N LYS A 5 -18.78 -9.15 9.76
CA LYS A 5 -18.10 -8.39 10.81
C LYS A 5 -16.64 -8.84 10.96
N LEU A 6 -15.75 -7.88 11.20
CA LEU A 6 -14.35 -8.15 11.53
C LEU A 6 -14.29 -8.86 12.88
N LYS A 7 -13.61 -9.99 12.95
CA LYS A 7 -13.33 -10.69 14.20
C LYS A 7 -11.95 -10.28 14.73
N VAL A 8 -11.70 -10.46 16.02
CA VAL A 8 -10.39 -10.19 16.66
C VAL A 8 -9.25 -10.85 15.88
N LYS A 9 -9.46 -12.08 15.44
CA LYS A 9 -8.52 -12.85 14.64
C LYS A 9 -8.15 -12.22 13.28
N ASP A 10 -9.08 -11.46 12.69
CA ASP A 10 -8.86 -10.73 11.44
C ASP A 10 -8.05 -9.46 11.71
N LEU A 11 -8.28 -8.80 12.86
CA LEU A 11 -7.48 -7.65 13.32
C LEU A 11 -6.03 -8.05 13.61
N VAL A 12 -5.81 -9.21 14.24
CA VAL A 12 -4.46 -9.76 14.44
C VAL A 12 -3.77 -9.99 13.10
N SER A 13 -4.49 -10.55 12.12
CA SER A 13 -3.94 -10.74 10.77
C SER A 13 -3.59 -9.40 10.09
N ILE A 14 -4.47 -8.40 10.20
CA ILE A 14 -4.20 -7.03 9.71
C ILE A 14 -2.92 -6.47 10.35
N GLY A 15 -2.75 -6.63 11.66
CA GLY A 15 -1.56 -6.19 12.38
C GLY A 15 -0.28 -6.85 11.89
N VAL A 16 -0.26 -8.18 11.78
CA VAL A 16 0.92 -8.94 11.32
C VAL A 16 1.31 -8.54 9.90
N PHE A 17 0.36 -8.50 8.96
CA PHE A 17 0.64 -8.05 7.60
C PHE A 17 1.03 -6.57 7.56
N GLY A 18 0.46 -5.74 8.43
CA GLY A 18 0.78 -4.32 8.57
C GLY A 18 2.24 -4.10 8.96
N VAL A 19 2.75 -4.86 9.94
CA VAL A 19 4.16 -4.81 10.35
C VAL A 19 5.09 -5.24 9.21
N ILE A 20 4.74 -6.31 8.49
CA ILE A 20 5.52 -6.78 7.33
C ILE A 20 5.53 -5.71 6.24
N TYR A 21 4.38 -5.14 5.90
CA TYR A 21 4.26 -4.06 4.93
C TYR A 21 5.08 -2.83 5.34
N PHE A 22 5.03 -2.46 6.62
CA PHE A 22 5.81 -1.34 7.16
C PHE A 22 7.32 -1.60 7.08
N ALA A 23 7.78 -2.83 7.32
CA ALA A 23 9.19 -3.19 7.15
C ALA A 23 9.66 -3.04 5.69
N PHE A 24 8.85 -3.49 4.72
CA PHE A 24 9.14 -3.27 3.29
C PHE A 24 9.13 -1.78 2.94
N MET A 25 8.16 -1.03 3.46
CA MET A 25 8.06 0.40 3.26
C MET A 25 9.29 1.13 3.80
N PHE A 26 9.79 0.76 4.98
CA PHE A 26 10.99 1.34 5.57
C PHE A 26 12.25 0.97 4.78
N GLY A 27 12.41 -0.31 4.41
CA GLY A 27 13.57 -0.78 3.63
C GLY A 27 13.67 -0.12 2.26
N VAL A 28 12.55 -0.04 1.52
CA VAL A 28 12.50 0.66 0.22
C VAL A 28 12.54 2.18 0.43
N GLY A 29 12.04 2.67 1.57
CA GLY A 29 12.02 4.09 1.95
C GLY A 29 13.40 4.71 2.09
N MET A 30 14.42 3.92 2.40
CA MET A 30 15.82 4.37 2.42
C MET A 30 16.30 4.88 1.05
N MET A 31 15.68 4.45 -0.05
CA MET A 31 15.98 5.01 -1.39
C MET A 31 15.68 6.50 -1.45
N GLY A 32 14.79 7.02 -0.60
CA GLY A 32 14.45 8.43 -0.54
C GLY A 32 15.56 9.35 -0.02
N LEU A 33 16.65 8.80 0.52
CA LEU A 33 17.85 9.56 0.87
C LEU A 33 18.55 10.17 -0.35
N ILE A 34 18.27 9.65 -1.56
CA ILE A 34 18.72 10.22 -2.82
C ILE A 34 17.52 10.90 -3.49
N PRO A 35 17.52 12.23 -3.70
CA PRO A 35 16.36 12.97 -4.22
C PRO A 35 15.79 12.42 -5.52
N ILE A 36 16.64 11.93 -6.43
CA ILE A 36 16.22 11.42 -7.74
C ILE A 36 15.47 10.08 -7.60
N LEU A 37 15.91 9.21 -6.68
CA LEU A 37 15.25 7.93 -6.41
C LEU A 37 13.88 8.10 -5.75
N PHE A 38 13.62 9.29 -5.19
CA PHE A 38 12.33 9.66 -4.60
C PHE A 38 11.17 9.53 -5.60
N LEU A 39 11.42 9.72 -6.90
CA LEU A 39 10.42 9.53 -7.96
C LEU A 39 10.13 8.04 -8.26
N ILE A 40 11.12 7.17 -8.09
CA ILE A 40 11.03 5.75 -8.43
C ILE A 40 10.51 4.92 -7.26
N TYR A 41 10.77 5.40 -6.04
CA TYR A 41 10.42 4.76 -4.76
C TYR A 41 8.97 4.22 -4.71
N PRO A 42 7.92 4.98 -5.06
CA PRO A 42 6.55 4.49 -4.94
C PRO A 42 6.23 3.31 -5.86
N THR A 43 6.82 3.31 -7.06
CA THR A 43 6.69 2.22 -8.03
C THR A 43 7.35 0.94 -7.52
N VAL A 44 8.57 1.06 -6.99
CA VAL A 44 9.32 -0.09 -6.44
C VAL A 44 8.60 -0.67 -5.23
N LEU A 45 8.15 0.19 -4.31
CA LEU A 45 7.40 -0.25 -3.15
C LEU A 45 6.09 -0.93 -3.55
N ALA A 46 5.35 -0.38 -4.53
CA ALA A 46 4.13 -0.99 -5.03
C ALA A 46 4.36 -2.40 -5.64
N ILE A 47 5.49 -2.61 -6.31
CA ILE A 47 5.84 -3.92 -6.87
C ILE A 47 6.18 -4.91 -5.76
N VAL A 48 7.08 -4.54 -4.84
CA VAL A 48 7.58 -5.43 -3.78
C VAL A 48 6.47 -5.76 -2.78
N ALA A 49 5.78 -4.73 -2.29
CA ALA A 49 4.70 -4.88 -1.32
C ALA A 49 3.44 -5.50 -1.94
N GLY A 50 3.32 -5.58 -3.27
CA GLY A 50 2.18 -6.18 -3.95
C GLY A 50 1.97 -7.63 -3.57
N THR A 51 3.06 -8.36 -3.33
CA THR A 51 3.01 -9.75 -2.86
C THR A 51 2.31 -9.87 -1.50
N VAL A 52 2.73 -9.06 -0.54
CA VAL A 52 2.22 -9.01 0.84
C VAL A 52 0.75 -8.57 0.86
N VAL A 53 0.43 -7.50 0.11
CA VAL A 53 -0.93 -6.95 0.11
C VAL A 53 -1.91 -7.87 -0.61
N MET A 54 -1.50 -8.54 -1.69
CA MET A 54 -2.34 -9.54 -2.35
C MET A 54 -2.60 -10.77 -1.46
N LEU A 55 -1.58 -11.23 -0.73
CA LEU A 55 -1.71 -12.27 0.29
C LEU A 55 -2.71 -11.88 1.38
N PHE A 56 -2.58 -10.66 1.90
CA PHE A 56 -3.49 -10.10 2.88
C PHE A 56 -4.93 -10.03 2.36
N MET A 57 -5.14 -9.49 1.15
CA MET A 57 -6.46 -9.38 0.54
C MET A 57 -7.11 -10.75 0.28
N ALA A 58 -6.31 -11.78 -0.02
CA ALA A 58 -6.79 -13.15 -0.16
C ALA A 58 -7.16 -13.77 1.20
N LYS A 59 -6.41 -13.48 2.27
CA LYS A 59 -6.67 -13.99 3.62
C LYS A 59 -7.87 -13.30 4.29
N VAL A 60 -8.01 -11.98 4.12
CA VAL A 60 -9.04 -11.17 4.77
C VAL A 60 -10.01 -10.58 3.75
N GLN A 61 -11.01 -11.39 3.38
CA GLN A 61 -12.08 -11.03 2.43
C GLN A 61 -13.28 -10.36 3.15
N LYS A 62 -13.01 -9.47 4.11
CA LYS A 62 -14.04 -8.78 4.91
C LYS A 62 -14.05 -7.26 4.61
N PRO A 63 -15.21 -6.59 4.74
CA PRO A 63 -15.27 -5.14 4.58
C PRO A 63 -14.40 -4.44 5.62
N TRP A 64 -13.88 -3.26 5.27
CA TRP A 64 -13.05 -2.36 6.07
C TRP A 64 -11.65 -2.89 6.45
N ALA A 65 -11.33 -4.14 6.13
CA ALA A 65 -10.02 -4.70 6.44
C ALA A 65 -8.89 -3.94 5.72
N LEU A 66 -9.06 -3.60 4.44
CA LEU A 66 -8.05 -2.85 3.68
C LEU A 66 -7.91 -1.43 4.20
N PHE A 67 -9.03 -0.79 4.54
CA PHE A 67 -9.02 0.55 5.12
C PHE A 67 -8.20 0.62 6.41
N ILE A 68 -8.44 -0.30 7.35
CA ILE A 68 -7.68 -0.35 8.62
C ILE A 68 -6.21 -0.65 8.35
N PHE A 69 -5.93 -1.66 7.52
CA PHE A 69 -4.56 -2.02 7.12
C PHE A 69 -3.80 -0.82 6.53
N GLY A 70 -4.46 -0.09 5.63
CA GLY A 70 -3.88 1.02 4.90
C GLY A 70 -3.70 2.29 5.71
N MET A 71 -4.56 2.55 6.69
CA MET A 71 -4.48 3.74 7.54
C MET A 71 -3.38 3.66 8.59
N ILE A 72 -2.90 2.46 8.95
CA ILE A 72 -1.82 2.30 9.92
C ILE A 72 -0.56 3.05 9.46
N SER A 73 -0.12 2.87 8.21
CA SER A 73 1.14 3.47 7.74
C SER A 73 1.12 5.02 7.67
N PRO A 74 0.11 5.68 7.09
CA PRO A 74 -0.02 7.14 7.11
C PRO A 74 -0.10 7.73 8.52
N LEU A 75 -0.76 7.05 9.46
CA LEU A 75 -0.84 7.52 10.85
C LEU A 75 0.52 7.45 11.54
N VAL A 76 1.29 6.39 11.31
CA VAL A 76 2.67 6.28 11.81
C VAL A 76 3.56 7.35 11.18
N MET A 77 3.41 7.63 9.88
CA MET A 77 4.14 8.72 9.22
C MET A 77 3.80 10.09 9.81
N PHE A 78 2.52 10.36 10.07
CA PHE A 78 2.11 11.61 10.72
C PHE A 78 2.73 11.74 12.12
N ALA A 79 2.73 10.67 12.91
CA ALA A 79 3.40 10.64 14.22
C ALA A 79 4.92 10.83 14.11
N ALA A 80 5.54 10.42 12.99
CA ALA A 80 6.96 10.64 12.71
C ALA A 80 7.29 12.07 12.26
N GLY A 81 6.31 12.98 12.17
CA GLY A 81 6.53 14.40 11.86
C GLY A 81 6.09 14.84 10.46
N HIS A 82 5.50 13.94 9.66
CA HIS A 82 4.88 14.32 8.39
C HIS A 82 3.65 15.21 8.57
N THR A 83 3.30 16.00 7.54
CA THR A 83 2.16 16.92 7.61
C THR A 83 0.82 16.19 7.55
N TYR A 84 -0.25 16.84 8.05
CA TYR A 84 -1.62 16.30 8.04
C TYR A 84 -2.13 15.95 6.62
N ILE A 85 -1.54 16.54 5.59
CA ILE A 85 -1.84 16.27 4.17
C ILE A 85 -1.71 14.78 3.84
N VAL A 86 -0.72 14.09 4.43
CA VAL A 86 -0.51 12.64 4.22
C VAL A 86 -1.72 11.87 4.71
N VAL A 87 -2.24 12.20 5.90
CA VAL A 87 -3.40 11.52 6.49
C VAL A 87 -4.67 11.80 5.69
N VAL A 88 -4.90 13.05 5.29
CA VAL A 88 -6.12 13.44 4.56
C VAL A 88 -6.17 12.78 3.18
N LEU A 89 -5.09 12.84 2.42
CA LEU A 89 -5.04 12.24 1.07
C LEU A 89 -5.08 10.71 1.13
N SER A 90 -4.35 10.09 2.05
CA SER A 90 -4.40 8.64 2.23
C SER A 90 -5.81 8.18 2.62
N LEU A 91 -6.50 8.90 3.50
CA LEU A 91 -7.89 8.58 3.88
C LEU A 91 -8.82 8.52 2.66
N ILE A 92 -8.72 9.51 1.75
CA ILE A 92 -9.50 9.53 0.50
C ILE A 92 -9.18 8.31 -0.37
N VAL A 93 -7.89 8.03 -0.58
CA VAL A 93 -7.44 6.89 -1.39
C VAL A 93 -7.88 5.56 -0.80
N MET A 94 -7.81 5.39 0.53
CA MET A 94 -8.22 4.16 1.22
C MET A 94 -9.71 3.91 1.11
N ILE A 95 -10.53 4.96 1.19
CA ILE A 95 -11.99 4.84 0.97
C ILE A 95 -12.27 4.38 -0.45
N ILE A 96 -11.64 4.98 -1.46
CA ILE A 96 -11.83 4.59 -2.87
C ILE A 96 -11.39 3.13 -3.08
N ALA A 97 -10.24 2.74 -2.55
CA ALA A 97 -9.74 1.37 -2.64
C ALA A 97 -10.70 0.36 -2.00
N GLU A 98 -11.26 0.67 -0.83
CA GLU A 98 -12.23 -0.18 -0.13
C GLU A 98 -13.56 -0.29 -0.90
N LEU A 99 -14.05 0.81 -1.48
CA LEU A 99 -15.26 0.81 -2.32
C LEU A 99 -15.12 -0.11 -3.54
N ILE A 100 -13.96 -0.10 -4.20
CA ILE A 100 -13.69 -0.97 -5.35
C ILE A 100 -13.68 -2.44 -4.93
N ARG A 101 -13.11 -2.74 -3.76
CA ARG A 101 -13.12 -4.08 -3.18
C ARG A 101 -14.54 -4.55 -2.86
N LYS A 102 -15.39 -3.64 -2.39
CA LYS A 102 -16.81 -3.88 -2.13
C LYS A 102 -17.58 -4.23 -3.40
N ILE A 103 -17.34 -3.53 -4.52
CA ILE A 103 -17.97 -3.84 -5.83
C ILE A 103 -17.60 -5.25 -6.28
N GLY A 104 -16.35 -5.68 -6.06
CA GLY A 104 -15.88 -7.03 -6.36
C GLY A 104 -16.32 -8.12 -5.38
N ASN A 105 -17.22 -7.81 -4.42
CA ASN A 105 -17.64 -8.70 -3.34
C ASN A 105 -16.47 -9.32 -2.56
N TYR A 106 -15.31 -8.63 -2.50
CA TYR A 106 -14.10 -9.05 -1.79
C TYR A 106 -13.44 -10.35 -2.28
N ASN A 107 -13.97 -10.98 -3.33
CA ASN A 107 -13.50 -12.28 -3.81
C ASN A 107 -12.87 -12.21 -5.21
N SER A 108 -13.22 -11.19 -6.00
CA SER A 108 -12.74 -11.11 -7.38
C SER A 108 -11.34 -10.50 -7.47
N PHE A 109 -10.42 -11.25 -8.11
CA PHE A 109 -9.04 -10.81 -8.35
C PHE A 109 -8.97 -9.49 -9.12
N LYS A 110 -9.84 -9.27 -10.12
CA LYS A 110 -9.80 -8.03 -10.93
C LYS A 110 -10.01 -6.79 -10.06
N TYR A 111 -10.96 -6.85 -9.13
CA TYR A 111 -11.25 -5.75 -8.21
C TYR A 111 -10.22 -5.64 -7.09
N ASN A 112 -9.67 -6.76 -6.60
CA ASN A 112 -8.56 -6.72 -5.63
C ASN A 112 -7.30 -6.09 -6.25
N MET A 113 -6.98 -6.42 -7.50
CA MET A 113 -5.88 -5.81 -8.25
C MET A 113 -6.10 -4.31 -8.43
N LEU A 114 -7.29 -3.88 -8.87
CA LEU A 114 -7.59 -2.46 -9.06
C LEU A 114 -7.61 -1.70 -7.73
N SER A 115 -8.16 -2.31 -6.68
CA SER A 115 -8.13 -1.81 -5.31
C SER A 115 -6.68 -1.63 -4.84
N TYR A 116 -5.79 -2.59 -5.13
CA TYR A 116 -4.37 -2.48 -4.80
C TYR A 116 -3.64 -1.41 -5.62
N ALA A 117 -3.94 -1.27 -6.92
CA ALA A 117 -3.37 -0.23 -7.76
C ALA A 117 -3.76 1.18 -7.28
N ILE A 118 -4.95 1.35 -6.72
CA ILE A 118 -5.36 2.61 -6.11
C ILE A 118 -4.74 2.76 -4.74
N PHE A 119 -4.74 1.71 -3.93
CA PHE A 119 -4.04 1.67 -2.65
C PHE A 119 -2.60 2.15 -2.82
N SER A 120 -1.82 1.63 -3.77
CA SER A 120 -0.42 2.03 -3.96
C SER A 120 -0.22 3.53 -4.24
N THR A 121 -1.23 4.24 -4.75
CA THR A 121 -1.15 5.70 -4.93
C THR A 121 -1.21 6.48 -3.63
N TRP A 122 -1.58 5.86 -2.50
CA TRP A 122 -1.51 6.50 -1.18
C TRP A 122 -0.10 7.00 -0.87
N ILE A 123 0.94 6.28 -1.32
CA ILE A 123 2.34 6.68 -1.14
C ILE A 123 2.60 8.04 -1.79
N CYS A 124 1.90 8.39 -2.87
CA CYS A 124 2.03 9.70 -3.49
C CYS A 124 1.55 10.84 -2.59
N SER A 125 0.74 10.56 -1.56
CA SER A 125 0.37 11.58 -0.56
C SER A 125 1.58 12.11 0.23
N SER A 126 2.58 11.26 0.49
CA SER A 126 3.82 11.68 1.16
C SER A 126 4.66 12.58 0.27
N LEU A 127 4.58 12.43 -1.04
CA LEU A 127 5.19 13.33 -2.00
C LEU A 127 4.37 14.63 -2.18
N MET A 128 3.05 14.51 -2.16
CA MET A 128 2.14 15.64 -2.38
C MET A 128 2.19 16.65 -1.22
N GLN A 129 2.58 16.22 -0.01
CA GLN A 129 2.86 17.13 1.10
C GLN A 129 4.02 18.10 0.79
N MET A 130 4.93 17.74 -0.11
CA MET A 130 6.07 18.57 -0.51
C MET A 130 5.64 19.72 -1.44
N LEU A 131 4.53 19.56 -2.16
CA LEU A 131 3.91 20.64 -2.95
C LEU A 131 3.00 21.51 -2.07
N LEU A 132 2.15 20.88 -1.27
CA LEU A 132 1.07 21.56 -0.54
C LEU A 132 1.54 22.19 0.78
N ALA A 133 2.57 21.64 1.41
CA ALA A 133 3.22 22.17 2.60
C ALA A 133 4.73 22.32 2.39
N LYS A 134 5.10 22.89 1.24
CA LYS A 134 6.48 23.07 0.79
C LYS A 134 7.35 23.72 1.85
N GLU A 135 6.92 24.85 2.41
CA GLU A 135 7.71 25.65 3.37
C GLU A 135 8.13 24.81 4.59
N LYS A 136 7.17 24.17 5.27
CA LYS A 136 7.46 23.29 6.41
C LYS A 136 8.34 22.10 6.05
N TYR A 137 8.12 21.51 4.87
CA TYR A 137 8.90 20.36 4.43
C TYR A 137 10.35 20.75 4.08
N MET A 138 10.54 21.90 3.44
CA MET A 138 11.87 22.42 3.10
C MET A 138 12.66 22.83 4.34
N GLU A 139 12.01 23.47 5.33
CA GLU A 139 12.64 23.79 6.61
C GLU A 139 13.12 22.52 7.34
N TRP A 140 12.25 21.51 7.44
CA TRP A 140 12.62 20.22 8.03
C TRP A 140 13.73 19.51 7.24
N SER A 141 13.65 19.52 5.91
CA SER A 141 14.66 18.90 5.04
C SER A 141 16.01 19.61 5.10
N LEU A 142 16.01 20.94 5.24
CA LEU A 142 17.22 21.74 5.44
C LEU A 142 17.92 21.35 6.76
N MET A 143 17.14 21.20 7.83
CA MET A 143 17.64 20.83 9.15
C MET A 143 18.17 19.38 9.22
N THR A 144 17.58 18.47 8.43
CA THR A 144 17.87 17.03 8.55
C THR A 144 18.80 16.48 7.47
N MET A 145 18.67 16.96 6.22
CA MET A 145 19.37 16.43 5.04
C MET A 145 20.39 17.43 4.43
N GLY A 146 20.27 18.72 4.74
CA GLY A 146 21.17 19.77 4.26
C GLY A 146 20.74 20.44 2.94
N LYS A 147 21.45 21.52 2.57
CA LYS A 147 21.08 22.40 1.43
C LYS A 147 21.14 21.70 0.08
N ASP A 148 22.19 20.93 -0.19
CA ASP A 148 22.38 20.28 -1.50
C ASP A 148 21.23 19.32 -1.83
N TYR A 149 20.68 18.64 -0.81
CA TYR A 149 19.51 17.79 -0.96
C TYR A 149 18.27 18.61 -1.32
N VAL A 150 18.04 19.71 -0.61
CA VAL A 150 16.86 20.58 -0.75
C VAL A 150 16.82 21.28 -2.10
N ASP A 151 17.96 21.76 -2.60
CA ASP A 151 18.05 22.44 -3.90
C ASP A 151 17.71 21.50 -5.07
N VAL A 152 18.15 20.25 -4.99
CA VAL A 152 17.77 19.21 -5.97
C VAL A 152 16.30 18.86 -5.82
N LEU A 153 15.82 18.76 -4.59
CA LEU A 153 14.44 18.41 -4.29
C LEU A 153 13.45 19.45 -4.81
N GLU A 154 13.76 20.75 -4.65
CA GLU A 154 12.94 21.84 -5.15
C GLU A 154 12.76 21.79 -6.67
N LYS A 155 13.80 21.39 -7.40
CA LYS A 155 13.73 21.20 -8.86
C LYS A 155 12.88 19.98 -9.26
N LEU A 156 12.85 18.95 -8.41
CA LEU A 156 12.09 17.72 -8.66
C LEU A 156 10.62 17.84 -8.25
N ILE A 157 10.30 18.69 -7.27
CA ILE A 157 8.94 18.94 -6.80
C ILE A 157 8.19 19.81 -7.83
N THR A 158 7.66 19.16 -8.87
CA THR A 158 6.79 19.79 -9.87
C THR A 158 5.55 18.93 -10.10
N TYR A 159 4.41 19.55 -10.41
CA TYR A 159 3.16 18.84 -10.71
C TYR A 159 3.29 17.73 -11.78
N PRO A 160 4.06 17.89 -12.88
CA PRO A 160 4.25 16.83 -13.87
C PRO A 160 5.00 15.61 -13.32
N HIS A 161 6.06 15.82 -12.54
CA HIS A 161 6.81 14.74 -11.90
C HIS A 161 5.89 13.96 -10.95
N MET A 162 5.06 14.65 -10.18
CA MET A 162 4.07 14.03 -9.29
C MET A 162 3.04 13.17 -10.04
N ALA A 163 2.55 13.64 -11.18
CA ALA A 163 1.65 12.86 -12.02
C ALA A 163 2.33 11.59 -12.55
N LEU A 164 3.59 11.70 -13.01
CA LEU A 164 4.38 10.54 -13.44
C LEU A 164 4.58 9.52 -12.32
N VAL A 165 4.85 9.99 -11.09
CA VAL A 165 5.01 9.11 -9.93
C VAL A 165 3.70 8.41 -9.56
N ALA A 166 2.57 9.13 -9.59
CA ALA A 166 1.25 8.53 -9.36
C ALA A 166 0.91 7.46 -10.40
N LEU A 167 1.21 7.73 -11.67
CA LEU A 167 1.07 6.74 -12.74
C LEU A 167 2.00 5.55 -12.54
N GLY A 168 3.25 5.79 -12.15
CA GLY A 168 4.22 4.75 -11.82
C GLY A 168 3.77 3.86 -10.66
N ALA A 169 3.27 4.46 -9.57
CA ALA A 169 2.73 3.74 -8.42
C ALA A 169 1.50 2.90 -8.78
N PHE A 170 0.63 3.43 -9.65
CA PHE A 170 -0.55 2.73 -10.12
C PHE A 170 -0.18 1.52 -11.00
N LEU A 171 0.70 1.71 -11.99
CA LEU A 171 1.20 0.64 -12.85
C LEU A 171 2.02 -0.39 -12.05
N GLY A 172 2.86 0.08 -11.13
CA GLY A 172 3.61 -0.76 -10.20
C GLY A 172 2.71 -1.58 -9.29
N GLY A 173 1.56 -1.02 -8.87
CA GLY A 173 0.53 -1.74 -8.15
C GLY A 173 -0.08 -2.87 -8.97
N ILE A 174 -0.41 -2.61 -10.24
CA ILE A 174 -0.90 -3.67 -11.16
C ILE A 174 0.15 -4.77 -11.31
N LEU A 175 1.40 -4.41 -11.61
CA LEU A 175 2.49 -5.38 -11.76
C LEU A 175 2.74 -6.18 -10.48
N GLY A 176 2.80 -5.51 -9.33
CA GLY A 176 2.94 -6.12 -8.02
C GLY A 176 1.80 -7.09 -7.70
N ALA A 177 0.57 -6.77 -8.10
CA ALA A 177 -0.56 -7.66 -7.91
C ALA A 177 -0.45 -8.93 -8.77
N TYR A 178 0.01 -8.81 -10.02
CA TYR A 178 0.26 -9.97 -10.88
C TYR A 178 1.40 -10.85 -10.36
N ILE A 179 2.49 -10.25 -9.89
CA ILE A 179 3.62 -10.98 -9.28
C ILE A 179 3.14 -11.70 -8.02
N GLY A 180 2.37 -11.02 -7.15
CA GLY A 180 1.74 -11.63 -6.00
C GLY A 180 0.88 -12.83 -6.37
N LYS A 181 0.03 -12.70 -7.39
CA LYS A 181 -0.79 -13.82 -7.89
C LYS A 181 0.06 -15.00 -8.38
N ALA A 182 1.12 -14.73 -9.14
CA ALA A 182 1.98 -15.76 -9.71
C ALA A 182 2.72 -16.54 -8.62
N LEU A 183 3.26 -15.83 -7.61
CA LEU A 183 3.92 -16.45 -6.46
C LEU A 183 2.95 -17.30 -5.64
N LEU A 184 1.73 -16.79 -5.41
CA LEU A 184 0.68 -17.57 -4.75
C LEU A 184 0.37 -18.85 -5.51
N LYS A 185 0.23 -18.77 -6.85
CA LYS A 185 -0.02 -19.96 -7.67
C LYS A 185 1.12 -20.99 -7.56
N LYS A 186 2.38 -20.55 -7.54
CA LYS A 186 3.57 -21.43 -7.54
C LYS A 186 3.81 -22.11 -6.19
N HIS A 187 3.66 -21.39 -5.08
CA HIS A 187 3.88 -21.98 -3.75
C HIS A 187 2.73 -22.88 -3.30
N PHE A 188 1.51 -22.60 -3.74
CA PHE A 188 0.35 -23.42 -3.38
C PHE A 188 0.03 -24.54 -4.38
N SER A 189 0.70 -24.66 -5.53
CA SER A 189 0.50 -25.79 -6.47
C SER A 189 1.35 -27.03 -6.18
N ASN A 190 2.37 -26.95 -5.32
CA ASN A 190 3.28 -28.07 -5.03
C ASN A 190 2.91 -28.84 -3.74
N GLY A 191 1.94 -28.35 -2.97
CA GLY A 191 1.16 -29.15 -2.03
C GLY A 191 -0.26 -29.26 -2.58
N LEU A 192 -0.93 -30.38 -2.37
CA LEU A 192 -2.25 -30.75 -2.88
C LEU A 192 -3.38 -29.72 -2.59
N TYR A 193 -3.37 -28.54 -3.20
CA TYR A 193 -4.43 -27.53 -3.09
C TYR A 193 -4.70 -26.94 -4.47
N CYS A 194 -5.67 -27.55 -5.15
CA CYS A 194 -6.24 -27.02 -6.38
C CYS A 194 -6.56 -25.53 -6.21
N VAL A 195 -5.97 -24.72 -7.11
CA VAL A 195 -6.19 -23.29 -7.28
C VAL A 195 -7.66 -23.07 -7.65
N GLY A 196 -8.48 -23.00 -6.60
CA GLY A 196 -9.91 -22.83 -6.64
C GLY A 196 -10.36 -21.88 -5.53
N TYR A 197 -9.61 -20.80 -5.26
CA TYR A 197 -10.09 -19.68 -4.43
C TYR A 197 -11.06 -18.78 -5.22
N PHE A 198 -12.06 -19.53 -5.65
CA PHE A 198 -13.39 -19.26 -6.12
C PHE A 198 -14.26 -20.34 -5.43
N THR A 199 -14.15 -20.54 -4.12
CA THR A 199 -15.18 -21.23 -3.30
C THR A 199 -14.88 -21.14 -1.79
N PRO A 200 -15.90 -21.07 -0.92
CA PRO A 200 -15.75 -20.79 0.51
C PRO A 200 -15.35 -21.98 1.40
N CYS A 201 -15.10 -23.18 0.85
CA CYS A 201 -14.84 -24.38 1.65
C CYS A 201 -13.44 -24.42 2.30
N LEU A 202 -12.42 -23.79 1.72
CA LEU A 202 -11.03 -23.98 2.19
C LEU A 202 -10.62 -23.06 3.36
N ILE A 203 -11.43 -22.05 3.70
CA ILE A 203 -11.16 -21.17 4.86
C ILE A 203 -11.33 -21.94 6.19
N LEU A 204 -12.11 -23.02 6.21
CA LEU A 204 -12.30 -23.82 7.42
C LEU A 204 -11.06 -24.67 7.77
N TRP A 205 -10.30 -25.14 6.77
CA TRP A 205 -9.21 -26.09 7.03
C TRP A 205 -7.93 -25.40 7.56
N CYS A 206 -7.68 -24.16 7.17
CA CYS A 206 -6.57 -23.35 7.69
C CYS A 206 -6.88 -22.67 9.05
N TYR A 207 -8.07 -22.93 9.62
CA TYR A 207 -8.52 -22.39 10.91
C TYR A 207 -8.75 -23.46 11.99
N LEU A 208 -8.65 -24.75 11.62
CA LEU A 208 -8.96 -25.90 12.48
C LEU A 208 -7.75 -26.84 12.69
N ASN A 209 -6.58 -26.49 12.17
CA ASN A 209 -5.26 -27.06 12.50
C ASN A 209 -4.26 -25.90 12.60
#